data_AF-A0A382SAI5-F1
#
_entry.id   AF-A0A382SAI5-F1
#
_cell.length_a   1.000
_cell.length_b   1.000
_cell.length_c   1.000
_cell.angle_alpha   90.00
_cell.angle_beta   90.00
_cell.angle_gamma   90.00
#
_symmetry.space_group_name_H-M   'P 1'
#
loop_
_entity.id
_entity.type
_entity.pdbx_description
1 polymer ?
#
loop_
_entity_poly.entity_id
_entity_poly.type
_entity_poly.pdbx_seq_one_letter_code
_entity_poly.pdbx_strand_id
1 'polypeptide(L)' 'MVSFSEDLKKSCLDVWELAHEHHPFIKSMGDGTLSLDRFTYFMKQDYLFLIDYCRVVAIATAKSD' A
#
# COMPACT_ATOMS: atom_id res chain seq x y z
N MET A 1 -24.42 9.35 -8.10
CA MET A 1 -23.92 7.99 -8.36
C MET A 1 -22.53 7.94 -7.75
N VAL A 2 -22.23 6.93 -6.93
CA VAL A 2 -20.89 6.77 -6.36
C VAL A 2 -19.95 6.33 -7.48
N SER A 3 -18.69 6.76 -7.48
CA SER A 3 -17.72 6.32 -8.46
C SER A 3 -17.32 4.86 -8.21
N PHE A 4 -16.91 4.15 -9.25
CA PHE A 4 -16.44 2.76 -9.12
C PHE A 4 -15.30 2.61 -8.09
N SER A 5 -14.36 3.57 -8.05
CA SER A 5 -13.28 3.59 -7.06
C SER A 5 -13.76 3.73 -5.61
N GLU A 6 -14.78 4.55 -5.38
CA GLU A 6 -15.37 4.71 -4.05
C GLU A 6 -16.13 3.47 -3.63
N ASP A 7 -16.82 2.79 -4.54
CA ASP A 7 -17.52 1.52 -4.25
C ASP A 7 -16.52 0.42 -3.89
N LEU A 8 -15.41 0.30 -4.61
CA LEU A 8 -14.33 -0.63 -4.26
C LEU A 8 -13.75 -0.33 -2.88
N LYS A 9 -13.45 0.95 -2.57
CA LYS A 9 -12.95 1.32 -1.24
C LYS A 9 -13.94 0.95 -0.14
N LYS A 10 -15.23 1.23 -0.34
CA LYS A 10 -16.29 0.86 0.63
C LYS A 10 -16.35 -0.64 0.86
N SER A 11 -16.10 -1.45 -0.17
CA SER A 11 -16.15 -2.91 -0.05
C SER A 11 -15.03 -3.52 0.82
N CYS A 12 -13.97 -2.77 1.12
CA CYS A 12 -12.83 -3.22 1.91
C CYS A 12 -12.42 -2.25 3.02
N LEU A 13 -13.36 -1.41 3.47
CA LEU A 13 -13.06 -0.27 4.35
C LEU A 13 -12.39 -0.70 5.66
N ASP A 14 -12.85 -1.77 6.30
CA ASP A 14 -12.28 -2.27 7.56
C ASP A 14 -10.79 -2.63 7.42
N VAL A 15 -10.43 -3.28 6.32
CA VAL A 15 -9.03 -3.65 6.02
C VAL A 15 -8.23 -2.41 5.64
N TRP A 16 -8.85 -1.48 4.92
CA TRP A 16 -8.23 -0.22 4.54
C TRP A 16 -7.84 0.61 5.76
N GLU A 17 -8.78 0.83 6.69
CA GLU A 17 -8.58 1.57 7.94
C GLU A 17 -7.55 0.87 8.83
N LEU A 18 -7.61 -0.47 8.94
CA LEU A 18 -6.60 -1.23 9.66
C LEU A 18 -5.20 -0.97 9.09
N ALA A 19 -5.01 -1.06 7.78
CA ALA A 19 -3.71 -0.92 7.14
C ALA A 19 -3.17 0.52 7.15
N HIS A 20 -4.03 1.51 6.89
CA HIS A 20 -3.61 2.90 6.67
C HIS A 20 -3.71 3.80 7.90
N GLU A 21 -4.57 3.48 8.86
CA GLU A 21 -4.83 4.35 10.00
C GLU A 21 -4.44 3.70 11.33
N HIS A 22 -4.75 2.42 11.51
CA HIS A 22 -4.61 1.77 12.81
C HIS A 22 -3.37 0.88 12.95
N HIS A 23 -2.68 0.56 11.85
CA HIS A 23 -1.53 -0.33 11.90
C HIS A 23 -0.39 0.29 12.72
N PRO A 24 0.20 -0.44 13.69
CA PRO A 24 1.26 0.10 14.56
C PRO A 24 2.46 0.67 13.79
N PHE A 25 2.83 0.06 12.65
CA PHE A 25 3.91 0.57 11.80
C PHE A 25 3.61 1.98 11.25
N ILE A 26 2.38 2.22 10.77
CA ILE A 26 2.00 3.52 10.21
C ILE A 26 1.86 4.57 11.32
N LYS A 27 1.22 4.21 12.44
CA LYS A 27 1.12 5.09 13.61
C LYS A 27 2.51 5.51 14.11
N SER A 28 3.40 4.54 14.35
CA SER A 28 4.75 4.81 14.85
C SER A 28 5.62 5.58 13.84
N MET A 29 5.36 5.46 12.54
CA MET A 29 6.03 6.27 11.52
C MET A 29 5.56 7.73 11.58
N GLY A 30 4.25 7.96 11.79
CA GLY A 30 3.67 9.31 11.87
C GLY A 30 4.04 10.05 13.16
N ASP A 31 4.18 9.34 14.28
CA ASP A 31 4.57 9.93 15.58
C ASP A 31 6.10 9.96 15.81
N GLY A 32 6.89 9.35 14.92
CA GLY A 32 8.35 9.34 14.98
C GLY A 32 8.96 8.29 15.91
N THR A 33 8.17 7.36 16.45
CA THR A 33 8.64 6.29 17.34
C THR A 33 9.06 5.00 16.62
N LEU A 34 8.86 4.92 15.30
CA LEU A 34 9.27 3.75 14.52
C LEU A 34 10.79 3.57 14.55
N SER A 35 11.24 2.42 15.04
CA SER A 35 12.67 2.07 15.03
C SER A 35 13.22 2.04 13.61
N LEU A 36 14.43 2.56 13.43
CA LEU A 36 15.11 2.59 12.14
C LEU A 36 15.28 1.20 11.52
N ASP A 37 15.50 0.15 12.32
CA ASP A 37 15.65 -1.22 11.82
C ASP A 37 14.36 -1.75 11.17
N ARG A 38 13.20 -1.47 11.75
CA ARG A 38 11.89 -1.84 11.16
C ARG A 38 11.63 -1.08 9.87
N PHE A 39 11.96 0.21 9.83
CA PHE A 39 11.85 1.00 8.62
C PHE A 39 12.80 0.48 7.52
N THR A 40 14.04 0.18 7.88
CA THR A 40 15.03 -0.41 6.97
C THR A 40 14.57 -1.76 6.42
N TYR A 41 13.97 -2.61 7.26
CA TYR A 41 13.38 -3.87 6.82
C TYR A 41 12.25 -3.64 5.82
N PHE A 42 11.33 -2.72 6.12
CA PHE A 42 10.24 -2.35 5.22
C PHE A 42 10.78 -1.87 3.88
N MET A 43 11.75 -0.95 3.85
CA MET A 43 12.34 -0.43 2.60
C MET A 43 13.01 -1.52 1.75
N LYS A 44 13.65 -2.51 2.37
CA LYS A 44 14.21 -3.67 1.65
C LYS A 44 13.12 -4.51 1.00
N GLN A 45 11.99 -4.70 1.68
CA GLN A 45 10.86 -5.45 1.11
C GLN A 45 10.13 -4.64 0.04
N ASP A 46 9.95 -3.34 0.26
CA ASP A 46 9.31 -2.42 -0.70
C ASP A 46 10.09 -2.37 -2.02
N TYR A 47 11.43 -2.39 -1.96
CA TYR A 47 12.27 -2.52 -3.15
C TYR A 47 11.95 -3.78 -3.97
N LEU A 48 11.80 -4.95 -3.32
CA LEU A 48 11.46 -6.20 -4.00
C LEU A 48 10.03 -6.14 -4.57
N PHE A 49 9.09 -5.61 -3.80
CA PHE A 49 7.70 -5.39 -4.23
C PHE A 49 7.63 -4.52 -5.50
N LEU A 50 8.40 -3.44 -5.58
CA LEU A 50 8.40 -2.52 -6.71
C LEU A 50 8.80 -3.20 -8.03
N ILE A 51 9.70 -4.18 -7.99
CA ILE A 51 10.08 -4.95 -9.19
C ILE A 51 8.86 -5.65 -9.79
N ASP A 52 8.07 -6.33 -8.96
CA ASP A 52 6.87 -7.03 -9.41
C ASP A 52 5.74 -6.06 -9.74
N TYR A 53 5.62 -4.97 -9.00
CA TYR A 53 4.66 -3.91 -9.30
C TYR A 53 4.88 -3.34 -10.70
N CYS A 54 6.14 -3.05 -11.09
CA CYS A 54 6.47 -2.61 -12.44
C CYS A 54 6.09 -3.64 -13.51
N ARG A 55 6.21 -4.94 -13.23
CA ARG A 55 5.79 -6.01 -14.17
C ARG A 55 4.27 -6.00 -14.37
N VAL A 56 3.50 -5.83 -13.30
CA VAL A 56 2.03 -5.71 -13.38
C VAL A 56 1.63 -4.51 -14.24
N VAL A 57 2.26 -3.34 -14.02
CA VAL A 57 2.00 -2.14 -14.82
C VAL A 57 2.36 -2.38 -16.29
N ALA A 58 3.51 -3.00 -16.59
CA ALA A 58 3.91 -3.31 -17.96
C ALA A 58 2.90 -4.23 -18.67
N ILE A 59 2.38 -5.25 -17.98
CA ILE A 59 1.33 -6.13 -18.51
C ILE A 59 0.04 -5.36 -18.76
N ALA A 60 -0.36 -4.48 -17.83
CA ALA A 60 -1.55 -3.65 -18.00
C ALA A 60 -1.43 -2.73 -19.22
N THR A 61 -0.28 -2.07 -19.39
CA THR A 61 0.01 -1.22 -20.56
C THR A 61 -0.02 -2.01 -21.86
N ALA A 62 0.56 -3.20 -21.90
CA ALA A 62 0.54 -4.06 -23.09
C ALA A 62 -0.86 -4.55 -23.49
N LYS A 63 -1.85 -4.44 -22.59
CA LYS A 63 -3.25 -4.84 -22.80
C LYS A 63 -4.21 -3.64 -22.92
N SER A 64 -3.68 -2.42 -22.96
CA SER A 64 -4.48 -1.23 -23.20
C SER A 64 -4.89 -1.16 -24.67
N ASP A 65 -6.12 -0.73 -24.93
CA ASP A 65 -6.58 -0.31 -26.25
C ASP A 65 -5.90 0.99 -26.70
#